data_AF-A0A954A905-F1
#
_entry.id   AF-A0A954A905-F1
#
_cell.length_a   1.000
_cell.length_b   1.000
_cell.length_c   1.000
_cell.angle_alpha   90.00
_cell.angle_beta   90.00
_cell.angle_gamma   90.00
#
_symmetry.space_group_name_H-M   'P 1'
#
loop_
_entity.id
_entity.type
_entity.pdbx_description
1 polymer ?
#
loop_
_entity_poly.entity_id
_entity_poly.type
_entity_poly.pdbx_seq_one_letter_code
_entity_poly.pdbx_strand_id
1 'polypeptide(L)'
;RRELVAEFVATGKCDDWFRDWPGQNLIECAENGGRAFRDGLIAEVRRRESRVTLPAPAGLEEARSSESLRRKLEPMVRGLFPPKERETVLDCAAGSVRFLAPDSVEEWIRSANYLSTAWKIAWMYLGHIGAPLIESDVPPTGYSEDSTCYVSLDYFDKTRPLDDLVVHEVAHLFHNTRRESLGLPTSRGRKYLLSIEYFMRETFAYACEFYSQILLMTRRAADRRVLVESIESVPDDRVDAEELRNLLLEAIDARNGWKVIRDSCTE
;
A
#
# COMPACT_ATOMS: atom_id res chain seq x y z
N ARG A 1 31.55 4.31 7.62
CA ARG A 1 30.86 3.50 6.55
C ARG A 1 30.12 2.29 7.13
N ARG A 2 30.78 1.30 7.74
CA ARG A 2 30.05 0.18 8.40
C ARG A 2 29.09 0.66 9.50
N GLU A 3 29.53 1.61 10.32
CA GLU A 3 28.69 2.24 11.35
C GLU A 3 27.48 2.96 10.74
N LEU A 4 27.67 3.74 9.67
CA LEU A 4 26.57 4.38 8.94
C LEU A 4 25.56 3.36 8.40
N VAL A 5 26.04 2.23 7.87
CA VAL A 5 25.15 1.15 7.41
C VAL A 5 24.38 0.55 8.58
N ALA A 6 25.05 0.32 9.72
CA ALA A 6 24.39 -0.21 10.91
C ALA A 6 23.34 0.77 11.48
N GLU A 7 23.64 2.07 11.49
CA GLU A 7 22.72 3.12 11.90
C GLU A 7 21.50 3.21 10.97
N PHE A 8 21.73 3.19 9.65
CA PHE A 8 20.65 3.15 8.67
C PHE A 8 19.77 1.90 8.84
N VAL A 9 20.37 0.72 9.02
CA VAL A 9 19.61 -0.52 9.27
C VAL A 9 18.77 -0.41 10.54
N ALA A 10 19.29 0.22 11.59
CA ALA A 10 18.59 0.36 12.86
C ALA A 10 17.47 1.42 12.83
N THR A 11 17.64 2.50 12.09
CA THR A 11 16.81 3.72 12.24
C THR A 11 16.15 4.22 10.96
N GLY A 12 16.54 3.67 9.80
CA GLY A 12 16.13 4.16 8.48
C GLY A 12 16.74 5.50 8.08
N LYS A 13 17.56 6.12 8.93
CA LYS A 13 18.17 7.42 8.68
C LYS A 13 19.50 7.26 7.94
N CYS A 14 19.68 8.03 6.87
CA CYS A 14 20.96 8.17 6.19
C CYS A 14 21.11 9.59 5.62
N ASP A 15 22.33 10.11 5.60
CA ASP A 15 22.63 11.37 4.93
C ASP A 15 22.76 11.16 3.41
N ASP A 16 22.01 11.94 2.63
CA ASP A 16 21.90 11.81 1.17
C ASP A 16 23.14 12.27 0.39
N TRP A 17 24.19 12.75 1.06
CA TRP A 17 25.29 13.42 0.36
C TRP A 17 26.29 12.46 -0.28
N PHE A 18 26.40 11.22 0.22
CA PHE A 18 27.23 10.11 -0.29
C PHE A 18 28.70 10.43 -0.67
N ARG A 19 29.24 11.62 -0.37
CA ARG A 19 30.51 12.11 -0.93
C ARG A 19 31.72 11.24 -0.57
N ASP A 20 31.65 10.54 0.56
CA ASP A 20 32.72 9.67 1.05
C ASP A 20 32.61 8.21 0.56
N TRP A 21 31.65 7.93 -0.33
CA TRP A 21 31.50 6.62 -0.94
C TRP A 21 32.37 6.48 -2.20
N PRO A 22 32.82 5.27 -2.55
CA PRO A 22 33.63 5.06 -3.75
C PRO A 22 32.87 5.51 -5.00
N GLY A 23 33.55 6.16 -5.93
CA GLY A 23 32.98 6.62 -7.20
C GLY A 23 33.88 7.66 -7.85
N GLN A 24 33.84 7.75 -9.17
CA GLN A 24 34.58 8.76 -9.93
C GLN A 24 33.83 10.10 -9.97
N ASN A 25 32.54 10.11 -9.61
CA ASN A 25 31.68 11.27 -9.58
C ASN A 25 30.55 11.07 -8.53
N LEU A 26 29.80 12.14 -8.26
CA LEU A 26 28.75 12.12 -7.24
C LEU A 26 27.63 11.09 -7.50
N ILE A 27 27.32 10.80 -8.77
CA ILE A 27 26.30 9.82 -9.14
C ILE A 27 26.77 8.42 -8.76
N GLU A 28 28.00 8.06 -9.15
CA GLU A 28 28.59 6.77 -8.78
C GLU A 28 28.75 6.62 -7.26
N CYS A 29 29.13 7.70 -6.56
CA CYS A 29 29.18 7.72 -5.10
C CYS A 29 27.81 7.41 -4.48
N ALA A 30 26.76 8.08 -4.96
CA ALA A 30 25.39 7.88 -4.50
C ALA A 30 24.88 6.46 -4.79
N GLU A 31 25.14 5.94 -5.99
CA GLU A 31 24.81 4.57 -6.34
C GLU A 31 25.52 3.53 -5.47
N ASN A 32 26.84 3.69 -5.27
CA ASN A 32 27.63 2.77 -4.45
C ASN A 32 27.18 2.80 -2.98
N GLY A 33 26.90 3.98 -2.43
CA GLY A 33 26.36 4.10 -1.09
C GLY A 33 24.95 3.53 -0.96
N GLY A 34 24.08 3.83 -1.91
CA GLY A 34 22.74 3.27 -1.99
C GLY A 34 22.73 1.74 -2.10
N ARG A 35 23.67 1.15 -2.85
CA ARG A 35 23.86 -0.31 -2.91
C ARG A 35 24.28 -0.87 -1.56
N ALA A 36 25.28 -0.29 -0.92
CA ALA A 36 25.79 -0.77 0.36
C ALA A 36 24.76 -0.69 1.49
N PHE A 37 23.93 0.35 1.52
CA PHE A 37 22.82 0.44 2.48
C PHE A 37 21.77 -0.65 2.24
N ARG A 38 21.35 -0.88 0.98
CA ARG A 38 20.42 -1.96 0.63
C ARG A 38 20.99 -3.34 0.95
N ASP A 39 22.27 -3.59 0.66
CA ASP A 39 22.93 -4.86 0.97
C ASP A 39 23.03 -5.10 2.49
N GLY A 40 23.31 -4.05 3.27
CA GLY A 40 23.29 -4.12 4.73
C GLY A 40 21.90 -4.46 5.27
N LEU A 41 20.86 -3.84 4.71
CA LEU A 41 19.48 -4.10 5.08
C LEU A 41 19.03 -5.53 4.73
N ILE A 42 19.37 -6.01 3.53
CA ILE A 42 19.09 -7.40 3.11
C ILE A 42 19.82 -8.40 3.99
N ALA A 43 21.08 -8.14 4.34
CA ALA A 43 21.84 -8.99 5.24
C ALA A 43 21.16 -9.08 6.62
N GLU A 44 20.63 -7.96 7.12
CA GLU A 44 19.88 -7.93 8.38
C GLU A 44 18.55 -8.68 8.29
N VAL A 45 17.78 -8.49 7.21
CA VAL A 45 16.54 -9.22 6.95
C VAL A 45 16.80 -10.72 6.99
N ARG A 46 17.77 -11.21 6.20
CA ARG A 46 18.17 -12.62 6.18
C ARG A 46 18.55 -13.14 7.57
N ARG A 47 19.33 -12.37 8.32
CA ARG A 47 19.80 -12.75 9.66
C ARG A 47 18.67 -12.88 10.67
N ARG A 48 17.62 -12.07 10.56
CA ARG A 48 16.44 -12.14 11.45
C ARG A 48 15.45 -13.18 10.98
N GLU A 49 15.19 -13.25 9.69
CA GLU A 49 14.37 -14.27 9.06
C GLU A 49 14.88 -15.67 9.37
N SER A 50 16.20 -15.90 9.36
CA SER A 50 16.78 -17.21 9.69
C SER A 50 16.50 -17.66 11.14
N ARG A 51 15.98 -16.78 12.00
CA ARG A 51 15.61 -17.08 13.40
C ARG A 51 14.11 -17.32 13.56
N VAL A 52 13.35 -17.15 12.49
CA VAL A 52 11.92 -17.36 12.45
C VAL A 52 11.60 -18.44 11.44
N THR A 53 10.48 -19.13 11.63
CA THR A 53 9.93 -20.02 10.60
C THR A 53 8.45 -19.71 10.48
N LEU A 54 8.06 -19.07 9.37
CA LEU A 54 6.67 -18.92 9.00
C LEU A 54 6.42 -19.64 7.69
N PRO A 55 5.42 -20.52 7.63
CA PRO A 55 5.00 -21.09 6.37
C PRO A 55 4.43 -19.97 5.49
N ALA A 56 4.69 -20.04 4.18
CA ALA A 56 4.03 -19.16 3.23
C ALA A 56 2.50 -19.32 3.37
N PRO A 57 1.73 -18.21 3.43
CA PRO A 57 0.28 -18.29 3.53
C PRO A 57 -0.32 -19.09 2.36
N ALA A 58 -1.29 -19.95 2.67
CA ALA A 58 -2.05 -20.63 1.64
C ALA A 58 -2.76 -19.59 0.75
N GLY A 59 -2.64 -19.74 -0.57
CA GLY A 59 -3.24 -18.83 -1.54
C GLY A 59 -2.41 -17.59 -1.89
N LEU A 60 -1.16 -17.46 -1.41
CA LEU A 60 -0.27 -16.36 -1.80
C LEU A 60 -0.09 -16.23 -3.32
N GLU A 61 0.17 -17.35 -4.00
CA GLU A 61 0.35 -17.36 -5.47
C GLU A 61 -0.91 -16.88 -6.20
N GLU A 62 -2.08 -17.33 -5.76
CA GLU A 62 -3.34 -16.91 -6.33
C GLU A 62 -3.58 -15.41 -6.07
N ALA A 63 -3.36 -14.96 -4.83
CA ALA A 63 -3.56 -13.57 -4.43
C ALA A 63 -2.65 -12.58 -5.18
N ARG A 64 -1.41 -12.97 -5.49
CA ARG A 64 -0.46 -12.14 -6.25
C ARG A 64 -0.59 -12.27 -7.77
N SER A 65 -1.43 -13.19 -8.26
CA SER A 65 -1.64 -13.35 -9.70
C SER A 65 -2.36 -12.12 -10.28
N SER A 66 -1.95 -11.70 -11.48
CA SER A 66 -2.56 -10.56 -12.16
C SER A 66 -4.06 -10.74 -12.39
N GLU A 67 -4.51 -11.98 -12.65
CA GLU A 67 -5.94 -12.28 -12.83
C GLU A 67 -6.74 -12.03 -11.54
N SER A 68 -6.24 -12.53 -10.40
CA SER A 68 -6.90 -12.34 -9.10
C SER A 68 -6.95 -10.87 -8.70
N LEU A 69 -5.83 -10.16 -8.84
CA LEU A 69 -5.76 -8.72 -8.56
C LEU A 69 -6.71 -7.92 -9.45
N ARG A 70 -6.76 -8.20 -10.76
CA ARG A 70 -7.72 -7.55 -11.67
C ARG A 70 -9.15 -7.81 -11.22
N ARG A 71 -9.51 -9.07 -10.93
CA ARG A 71 -10.86 -9.45 -10.49
C ARG A 71 -11.26 -8.76 -9.19
N LYS A 72 -10.34 -8.64 -8.23
CA LYS A 72 -10.55 -7.97 -6.95
C LYS A 72 -10.77 -6.46 -7.13
N LEU A 73 -9.95 -5.81 -7.95
CA LEU A 73 -9.92 -4.35 -8.09
C LEU A 73 -10.96 -3.82 -9.09
N GLU A 74 -11.46 -4.67 -9.98
CA GLU A 74 -12.39 -4.29 -11.05
C GLU A 74 -13.65 -3.55 -10.57
N PRO A 75 -14.37 -3.95 -9.50
CA PRO A 75 -15.55 -3.24 -9.03
C PRO A 75 -15.25 -1.78 -8.66
N MET A 76 -14.15 -1.56 -7.93
CA MET A 76 -13.69 -0.24 -7.53
C MET A 76 -13.30 0.60 -8.75
N VAL A 77 -12.48 0.05 -9.66
CA VAL A 77 -12.05 0.77 -10.87
C VAL A 77 -13.24 1.13 -11.77
N ARG A 78 -14.19 0.21 -11.95
CA ARG A 78 -15.41 0.47 -12.74
C ARG A 78 -16.29 1.56 -12.12
N GLY A 79 -16.35 1.62 -10.79
CA GLY A 79 -17.13 2.61 -10.05
C GLY A 79 -16.53 4.01 -10.08
N LEU A 80 -15.20 4.11 -10.00
CA LEU A 80 -14.45 5.37 -9.89
C LEU A 80 -14.12 6.01 -11.24
N PHE A 81 -13.82 5.20 -12.26
CA PHE A 81 -13.26 5.68 -13.54
C PHE A 81 -14.23 5.55 -14.72
N PRO A 82 -14.16 6.50 -15.68
CA PRO A 82 -14.98 6.45 -16.90
C PRO A 82 -14.56 5.25 -17.78
N PRO A 83 -15.48 4.68 -18.59
CA PRO A 83 -15.21 3.46 -19.37
C PRO A 83 -13.92 3.48 -20.20
N LYS A 84 -13.55 4.64 -20.75
CA LYS A 84 -12.36 4.81 -21.58
C LYS A 84 -11.03 4.67 -20.83
N GLU A 85 -11.03 4.81 -19.51
CA GLU A 85 -9.81 4.78 -18.68
C GLU A 85 -9.68 3.46 -17.89
N ARG A 86 -10.76 2.68 -17.78
CA ARG A 86 -10.85 1.54 -16.84
C ARG A 86 -9.79 0.48 -17.08
N GLU A 87 -9.57 0.04 -18.31
CA GLU A 87 -8.59 -1.01 -18.59
C GLU A 87 -7.17 -0.57 -18.24
N THR A 88 -6.77 0.63 -18.69
CA THR A 88 -5.46 1.21 -18.37
C THR A 88 -5.24 1.37 -16.86
N VAL A 89 -6.25 1.86 -16.14
CA VAL A 89 -6.17 2.02 -14.68
C VAL A 89 -6.15 0.66 -13.98
N LEU A 90 -6.93 -0.31 -14.45
CA LEU A 90 -6.97 -1.66 -13.88
C LEU A 90 -5.66 -2.41 -14.09
N ASP A 91 -5.04 -2.30 -15.27
CA ASP A 91 -3.73 -2.86 -15.56
C ASP A 91 -2.64 -2.24 -14.68
N CYS A 92 -2.65 -0.92 -14.54
CA CYS A 92 -1.75 -0.24 -13.62
C CYS A 92 -1.96 -0.73 -12.18
N ALA A 93 -3.20 -0.72 -11.69
CA ALA A 93 -3.51 -1.07 -10.31
C ALA A 93 -3.11 -2.51 -9.96
N ALA A 94 -3.47 -3.48 -10.81
CA ALA A 94 -3.06 -4.87 -10.62
C ALA A 94 -1.54 -5.05 -10.76
N GLY A 95 -0.90 -4.30 -11.66
CA GLY A 95 0.54 -4.31 -11.85
C GLY A 95 1.34 -3.59 -10.76
N SER A 96 0.70 -2.83 -9.86
CA SER A 96 1.35 -2.05 -8.80
C SER A 96 1.49 -2.79 -7.47
N VAL A 97 0.76 -3.89 -7.25
CA VAL A 97 0.75 -4.60 -5.96
C VAL A 97 1.97 -5.51 -5.79
N ARG A 98 2.65 -5.41 -4.65
CA ARG A 98 3.84 -6.18 -4.27
C ARG A 98 3.65 -6.76 -2.87
N PHE A 99 3.41 -8.07 -2.80
CA PHE A 99 3.38 -8.76 -1.50
C PHE A 99 4.80 -8.88 -0.94
N LEU A 100 4.95 -8.58 0.34
CA LEU A 100 6.22 -8.70 1.07
C LEU A 100 6.39 -10.14 1.57
N ALA A 101 6.86 -11.02 0.70
CA ALA A 101 7.05 -12.44 0.98
C ALA A 101 8.53 -12.83 1.02
N PRO A 102 8.89 -13.96 1.68
CA PRO A 102 10.27 -14.44 1.78
C PRO A 102 11.00 -14.55 0.43
N ASP A 103 10.29 -14.93 -0.63
CA ASP A 103 10.85 -15.16 -1.96
C ASP A 103 11.11 -13.87 -2.76
N SER A 104 10.60 -12.72 -2.30
CA SER A 104 10.52 -11.49 -3.10
C SER A 104 10.91 -10.21 -2.35
N VAL A 105 10.92 -10.22 -1.01
CA VAL A 105 11.23 -9.02 -0.19
C VAL A 105 12.60 -8.42 -0.53
N GLU A 106 13.61 -9.25 -0.80
CA GLU A 106 14.93 -8.77 -1.19
C GLU A 106 14.92 -8.01 -2.51
N GLU A 107 14.14 -8.47 -3.49
CA GLU A 107 13.97 -7.80 -4.78
C GLU A 107 13.32 -6.42 -4.58
N TRP A 108 12.31 -6.33 -3.71
CA TRP A 108 11.64 -5.08 -3.39
C TRP A 108 12.56 -4.09 -2.67
N ILE A 109 13.38 -4.56 -1.72
CA ILE A 109 14.41 -3.73 -1.08
C ILE A 109 15.42 -3.21 -2.11
N ARG A 110 15.83 -4.06 -3.08
CA ARG A 110 16.79 -3.66 -4.12
C ARG A 110 16.23 -2.64 -5.09
N SER A 111 14.97 -2.82 -5.49
CA SER A 111 14.31 -2.02 -6.53
C SER A 111 13.63 -0.76 -6.02
N ALA A 112 13.47 -0.59 -4.71
CA ALA A 112 12.89 0.62 -4.13
C ALA A 112 13.66 1.88 -4.56
N ASN A 113 12.91 2.89 -5.02
CA ASN A 113 13.48 4.15 -5.54
C ASN A 113 14.22 4.92 -4.44
N TYR A 114 13.69 4.91 -3.21
CA TYR A 114 14.26 5.63 -2.07
C TYR A 114 14.76 4.66 -0.99
N LEU A 115 15.82 5.06 -0.28
CA LEU A 115 16.36 4.27 0.84
C LEU A 115 15.39 4.20 2.02
N SER A 116 14.63 5.27 2.26
CA SER A 116 13.55 5.28 3.24
C SER A 116 12.51 4.19 2.94
N THR A 117 12.16 4.00 1.67
CA THR A 117 11.23 2.96 1.21
C THR A 117 11.82 1.57 1.35
N ALA A 118 13.09 1.40 0.94
CA ALA A 118 13.80 0.15 1.16
C ALA A 118 13.76 -0.25 2.65
N TRP A 119 14.03 0.71 3.54
CA TRP A 119 13.96 0.50 4.98
C TRP A 119 12.55 0.16 5.47
N LYS A 120 11.52 0.91 5.04
CA LYS A 120 10.11 0.61 5.37
C LYS A 120 9.71 -0.79 4.94
N ILE A 121 10.06 -1.22 3.72
CA ILE A 121 9.77 -2.58 3.22
C ILE A 121 10.37 -3.63 4.15
N ALA A 122 11.64 -3.48 4.52
CA ALA A 122 12.30 -4.40 5.43
C ALA A 122 11.64 -4.40 6.82
N TRP A 123 11.30 -3.22 7.33
CA TRP A 123 10.64 -3.06 8.63
C TRP A 123 9.26 -3.72 8.68
N MET A 124 8.44 -3.48 7.67
CA MET A 124 7.12 -4.11 7.50
C MET A 124 7.23 -5.62 7.41
N TYR A 125 8.15 -6.13 6.58
CA TYR A 125 8.38 -7.57 6.46
C TYR A 125 8.81 -8.20 7.78
N LEU A 126 9.78 -7.59 8.47
CA LEU A 126 10.28 -8.08 9.75
C LEU A 126 9.22 -8.09 10.84
N GLY A 127 8.38 -7.04 10.90
CA GLY A 127 7.26 -6.97 11.84
C GLY A 127 6.21 -8.04 11.57
N HIS A 128 5.83 -8.23 10.31
CA HIS A 128 4.91 -9.29 9.92
C HIS A 128 5.44 -10.67 10.32
N ILE A 129 6.73 -10.95 10.06
CA ILE A 129 7.28 -12.25 10.45
C ILE A 129 7.49 -12.39 11.97
N GLY A 130 7.09 -11.41 12.79
CA GLY A 130 7.27 -11.45 14.25
C GLY A 130 8.73 -11.40 14.68
N ALA A 131 9.64 -10.92 13.83
CA ALA A 131 11.01 -10.69 14.24
C ALA A 131 11.04 -9.53 15.26
N PRO A 132 11.85 -9.63 16.33
CA PRO A 132 11.95 -8.55 17.30
C PRO A 132 12.28 -7.22 16.63
N LEU A 133 11.44 -6.22 16.88
CA LEU A 133 11.58 -4.85 16.40
C LEU A 133 12.52 -4.06 17.32
N ILE A 134 13.38 -3.21 16.74
CA ILE A 134 14.32 -2.36 17.49
C ILE A 134 13.58 -1.21 18.19
N GLU A 135 12.54 -0.68 17.56
CA GLU A 135 11.72 0.42 18.04
C GLU A 135 10.38 -0.09 18.58
N SER A 136 9.73 0.69 19.46
CA SER A 136 8.37 0.44 19.94
C SER A 136 7.29 0.73 18.90
N ASP A 137 7.68 1.21 17.71
CA ASP A 137 6.75 1.56 16.65
C ASP A 137 6.30 0.30 15.90
N VAL A 138 4.99 0.19 15.67
CA VAL A 138 4.40 -0.94 14.96
C VAL A 138 4.46 -0.62 13.47
N PRO A 139 5.10 -1.45 12.63
CA PRO A 139 5.13 -1.19 11.20
C PRO A 139 3.71 -1.11 10.62
N PRO A 140 3.49 -0.26 9.60
CA PRO A 140 2.23 -0.30 8.88
C PRO A 140 2.07 -1.65 8.17
N THR A 141 0.82 -2.07 7.97
CA THR A 141 0.48 -3.33 7.29
C THR A 141 0.51 -3.19 5.76
N GLY A 142 0.46 -1.96 5.25
CA GLY A 142 0.61 -1.62 3.83
C GLY A 142 1.35 -0.29 3.64
N TYR A 143 1.89 -0.08 2.45
CA TYR A 143 2.54 1.19 2.07
C TYR A 143 2.48 1.41 0.57
N SER A 144 1.95 2.56 0.15
CA SER A 144 1.91 3.00 -1.25
C SER A 144 2.87 4.15 -1.49
N GLU A 145 3.74 4.00 -2.48
CA GLU A 145 4.66 5.04 -2.94
C GLU A 145 4.72 5.09 -4.46
N ASP A 146 4.65 6.30 -5.00
CA ASP A 146 4.57 6.56 -6.43
C ASP A 146 3.48 5.71 -7.11
N SER A 147 3.90 4.67 -7.82
CA SER A 147 3.04 3.72 -8.53
C SER A 147 3.18 2.28 -8.01
N THR A 148 3.59 2.08 -6.76
CA THR A 148 3.79 0.74 -6.16
C THR A 148 3.13 0.65 -4.79
N CYS A 149 2.41 -0.45 -4.57
CA CYS A 149 1.69 -0.77 -3.35
C CYS A 149 2.35 -1.99 -2.70
N TYR A 150 3.07 -1.79 -1.60
CA TYR A 150 3.66 -2.86 -0.80
C TYR A 150 2.63 -3.33 0.23
N VAL A 151 2.37 -4.64 0.25
CA VAL A 151 1.34 -5.25 1.10
C VAL A 151 2.00 -6.32 1.96
N SER A 152 1.88 -6.21 3.29
CA SER A 152 2.36 -7.25 4.20
C SER A 152 1.51 -8.52 4.05
N LEU A 153 2.03 -9.64 4.53
CA LEU A 153 1.27 -10.89 4.56
C LEU A 153 0.21 -10.91 5.67
N ASP A 154 0.07 -9.84 6.47
CA ASP A 154 -1.09 -9.64 7.36
C ASP A 154 -2.40 -9.58 6.57
N TYR A 155 -2.34 -9.30 5.27
CA TYR A 155 -3.45 -9.46 4.33
C TYR A 155 -4.15 -10.84 4.42
N PHE A 156 -3.41 -11.89 4.78
CA PHE A 156 -3.97 -13.24 4.94
C PHE A 156 -4.57 -13.48 6.32
N ASP A 157 -4.34 -12.60 7.29
CA ASP A 157 -5.06 -12.64 8.56
C ASP A 157 -6.55 -12.33 8.32
N LYS A 158 -7.42 -13.15 8.90
CA LYS A 158 -8.88 -13.04 8.79
C LYS A 158 -9.53 -12.68 10.12
N THR A 159 -8.74 -12.30 11.13
CA THR A 159 -9.25 -11.78 12.41
C THR A 159 -10.05 -10.48 12.24
N ARG A 160 -9.74 -9.69 11.22
CA ARG A 160 -10.45 -8.46 10.87
C ARG A 160 -11.14 -8.63 9.51
N PRO A 161 -12.45 -8.93 9.50
CA PRO A 161 -13.12 -9.42 8.29
C PRO A 161 -13.33 -8.34 7.23
N LEU A 162 -13.28 -7.06 7.61
CA LEU A 162 -13.41 -5.92 6.68
C LEU A 162 -12.06 -5.42 6.15
N ASP A 163 -10.94 -5.92 6.66
CA ASP A 163 -9.62 -5.49 6.22
C ASP A 163 -9.30 -6.09 4.84
N ASP A 164 -8.90 -5.23 3.91
CA ASP A 164 -8.42 -5.55 2.57
C ASP A 164 -7.32 -4.58 2.16
N LEU A 165 -6.12 -4.85 2.68
CA LEU A 165 -4.91 -4.05 2.44
C LEU A 165 -4.62 -3.82 0.95
N VAL A 166 -4.99 -4.76 0.07
CA VAL A 166 -4.81 -4.57 -1.38
C VAL A 166 -5.69 -3.44 -1.90
N VAL A 167 -6.97 -3.41 -1.49
CA VAL A 167 -7.88 -2.34 -1.91
C VAL A 167 -7.47 -1.01 -1.28
N HIS A 168 -7.09 -1.02 0.00
CA HIS A 168 -6.61 0.14 0.72
C HIS A 168 -5.40 0.80 0.02
N GLU A 169 -4.34 0.02 -0.22
CA GLU A 169 -3.12 0.56 -0.84
C GLU A 169 -3.33 1.00 -2.30
N VAL A 170 -4.22 0.32 -3.03
CA VAL A 170 -4.59 0.73 -4.39
C VAL A 170 -5.45 2.00 -4.37
N ALA A 171 -6.24 2.25 -3.34
CA ALA A 171 -6.91 3.55 -3.20
C ALA A 171 -5.88 4.68 -3.08
N HIS A 172 -4.78 4.47 -2.34
CA HIS A 172 -3.67 5.43 -2.31
C HIS A 172 -2.98 5.62 -3.67
N LEU A 173 -2.82 4.52 -4.43
CA LEU A 173 -2.28 4.58 -5.79
C LEU A 173 -3.00 5.61 -6.66
N PHE A 174 -4.32 5.78 -6.51
CA PHE A 174 -5.10 6.69 -7.34
C PHE A 174 -4.83 8.17 -7.09
N HIS A 175 -4.43 8.58 -5.88
CA HIS A 175 -4.05 9.98 -5.62
C HIS A 175 -2.53 10.21 -5.62
N ASN A 176 -1.74 9.14 -5.72
CA ASN A 176 -0.29 9.19 -5.92
C ASN A 176 0.11 9.13 -7.41
N THR A 177 -0.65 8.40 -8.24
CA THR A 177 -0.29 8.14 -9.65
C THR A 177 -0.69 9.29 -10.56
N ARG A 178 0.26 9.80 -11.33
CA ARG A 178 0.03 10.82 -12.34
C ARG A 178 -0.66 10.24 -13.56
N ARG A 179 -1.57 11.01 -14.16
CA ARG A 179 -2.27 10.58 -15.38
C ARG A 179 -1.32 10.44 -16.58
N GLU A 180 -0.30 11.31 -16.65
CA GLU A 180 0.69 11.31 -17.74
C GLU A 180 1.54 10.04 -17.78
N SER A 181 1.84 9.42 -16.63
CA SER A 181 2.62 8.17 -16.60
C SER A 181 1.87 7.00 -17.21
N LEU A 182 0.53 7.09 -17.31
CA LEU A 182 -0.33 6.10 -17.97
C LEU A 182 -0.77 6.51 -19.38
N GLY A 183 -0.23 7.60 -19.92
CA GLY A 183 -0.64 8.14 -21.22
C GLY A 183 -2.08 8.69 -21.23
N LEU A 184 -2.67 8.97 -20.07
CA LEU A 184 -4.02 9.50 -19.95
C LEU A 184 -4.02 11.03 -20.11
N PRO A 185 -5.09 11.62 -20.68
CA PRO A 185 -5.19 13.07 -20.83
C PRO A 185 -5.09 13.79 -19.47
N THR A 186 -4.27 14.84 -19.42
CA THR A 186 -4.08 15.68 -18.23
C THR A 186 -4.68 17.07 -18.43
N SER A 187 -5.04 17.72 -17.32
CA SER A 187 -5.40 19.15 -17.32
C SER A 187 -4.86 19.80 -16.05
N ARG A 188 -4.88 21.14 -15.97
CA ARG A 188 -4.33 21.89 -14.83
C ARG A 188 -4.91 21.44 -13.48
N GLY A 189 -6.18 20.99 -13.46
CA GLY A 189 -6.88 20.44 -12.28
C GLY A 189 -7.00 18.91 -12.24
N ARG A 190 -6.40 18.17 -13.20
CA ARG A 190 -6.44 16.70 -13.25
C ARG A 190 -5.04 16.16 -13.54
N LYS A 191 -4.15 16.29 -12.54
CA LYS A 191 -2.76 15.80 -12.62
C LYS A 191 -2.65 14.32 -12.24
N TYR A 192 -3.37 13.91 -11.19
CA TYR A 192 -3.41 12.55 -10.66
C TYR A 192 -4.65 11.79 -11.14
N LEU A 193 -4.68 10.46 -10.98
CA LEU A 193 -5.83 9.64 -11.39
C LEU A 193 -7.11 10.12 -10.72
N LEU A 194 -7.05 10.38 -9.41
CA LEU A 194 -8.08 11.02 -8.61
C LEU A 194 -7.49 12.21 -7.82
N SER A 195 -8.29 13.26 -7.62
CA SER A 195 -7.92 14.44 -6.84
C SER A 195 -8.55 14.33 -5.45
N ILE A 196 -7.93 13.53 -4.58
CA ILE A 196 -8.41 13.35 -3.19
C ILE A 196 -7.74 14.37 -2.29
N GLU A 197 -8.55 15.04 -1.46
CA GLU A 197 -8.09 16.01 -0.49
C GLU A 197 -7.10 15.38 0.49
N TYR A 198 -6.05 16.13 0.83
CA TYR A 198 -4.91 15.57 1.56
C TYR A 198 -5.32 14.92 2.89
N PHE A 199 -6.20 15.59 3.65
CA PHE A 199 -6.70 15.11 4.94
C PHE A 199 -7.75 13.99 4.81
N MET A 200 -8.32 13.79 3.61
CA MET A 200 -9.32 12.76 3.32
C MET A 200 -8.70 11.49 2.70
N ARG A 201 -7.39 11.44 2.47
CA ARG A 201 -6.73 10.32 1.77
C ARG A 201 -6.91 8.98 2.47
N GLU A 202 -6.82 8.97 3.80
CA GLU A 202 -7.03 7.77 4.61
C GLU A 202 -8.50 7.39 4.69
N THR A 203 -9.38 8.37 4.94
CA THR A 203 -10.83 8.18 4.90
C THR A 203 -11.28 7.58 3.57
N PHE A 204 -10.74 8.06 2.45
CA PHE A 204 -10.99 7.53 1.11
C PHE A 204 -10.51 6.07 0.97
N ALA A 205 -9.32 5.76 1.48
CA ALA A 205 -8.76 4.41 1.40
C ALA A 205 -9.57 3.40 2.23
N TYR A 206 -9.86 3.72 3.50
CA TYR A 206 -10.72 2.90 4.36
C TYR A 206 -12.15 2.76 3.80
N ALA A 207 -12.73 3.83 3.26
CA ALA A 207 -14.04 3.76 2.64
C ALA A 207 -14.04 2.82 1.43
N CYS A 208 -13.00 2.87 0.58
CA CYS A 208 -12.87 1.94 -0.54
C CYS A 208 -12.69 0.49 -0.08
N GLU A 209 -11.84 0.26 0.91
CA GLU A 209 -11.56 -1.04 1.53
C GLU A 209 -12.82 -1.69 2.10
N PHE A 210 -13.48 -1.01 3.03
CA PHE A 210 -14.66 -1.53 3.72
C PHE A 210 -15.83 -1.67 2.77
N TYR A 211 -16.06 -0.70 1.87
CA TYR A 211 -17.12 -0.83 0.87
C TYR A 211 -16.90 -2.04 -0.04
N SER A 212 -15.66 -2.29 -0.49
CA SER A 212 -15.31 -3.48 -1.27
C SER A 212 -15.69 -4.77 -0.54
N GLN A 213 -15.26 -4.91 0.72
CA GLN A 213 -15.52 -6.11 1.52
C GLN A 213 -17.02 -6.31 1.81
N ILE A 214 -17.73 -5.23 2.15
CA ILE A 214 -19.18 -5.27 2.38
C ILE A 214 -19.94 -5.73 1.12
N LEU A 215 -19.54 -5.25 -0.07
CA LEU A 215 -20.13 -5.68 -1.33
C LEU A 215 -19.88 -7.17 -1.62
N LEU A 216 -18.73 -7.72 -1.22
CA LEU A 216 -18.37 -9.12 -1.39
C LEU A 216 -19.13 -10.04 -0.42
N MET A 217 -19.30 -9.63 0.83
CA MET A 217 -19.93 -10.42 1.89
C MET A 217 -21.43 -10.62 1.70
N THR A 218 -22.13 -9.60 1.19
CA THR A 218 -23.58 -9.67 1.03
C THR A 218 -24.12 -8.85 -0.13
N ARG A 219 -25.22 -9.36 -0.71
CA ARG A 219 -25.96 -8.72 -1.79
C ARG A 219 -27.15 -7.90 -1.31
N ARG A 220 -27.60 -8.07 -0.06
CA ARG A 220 -28.80 -7.40 0.46
C ARG A 220 -28.41 -6.08 1.11
N ALA A 221 -29.07 -4.99 0.74
CA ALA A 221 -28.79 -3.67 1.29
C ALA A 221 -28.98 -3.61 2.82
N ALA A 222 -29.98 -4.31 3.37
CA ALA A 222 -30.19 -4.39 4.82
C ALA A 222 -28.98 -4.99 5.55
N ASP A 223 -28.46 -6.11 5.06
CA ASP A 223 -27.30 -6.78 5.65
C ASP A 223 -26.03 -5.93 5.53
N ARG A 224 -25.88 -5.15 4.44
CA ARG A 224 -24.75 -4.23 4.27
C ARG A 224 -24.75 -3.14 5.33
N ARG A 225 -25.92 -2.58 5.65
CA ARG A 225 -26.03 -1.57 6.73
C ARG A 225 -25.62 -2.16 8.07
N VAL A 226 -26.04 -3.39 8.39
CA VAL A 226 -25.61 -4.08 9.62
C VAL A 226 -24.09 -4.23 9.69
N LEU A 227 -23.42 -4.55 8.58
CA LEU A 227 -21.95 -4.60 8.54
C LEU A 227 -21.32 -3.23 8.77
N VAL A 228 -21.88 -2.14 8.21
CA VAL A 228 -21.38 -0.78 8.47
C VAL A 228 -21.54 -0.39 9.93
N GLU A 229 -22.69 -0.66 10.53
CA GLU A 229 -22.94 -0.36 11.94
C GLU A 229 -22.01 -1.14 12.89
N SER A 230 -21.44 -2.27 12.44
CA SER A 230 -20.47 -3.05 13.23
C SER A 230 -19.06 -2.44 13.26
N ILE A 231 -18.80 -1.37 12.50
CA ILE A 231 -17.50 -0.68 12.48
C ILE A 231 -17.41 0.20 13.72
N GLU A 232 -16.81 -0.31 14.78
CA GLU A 232 -16.65 0.43 16.04
C GLU A 232 -15.47 1.42 16.00
N SER A 233 -14.38 1.05 15.33
CA SER A 233 -13.15 1.84 15.26
C SER A 233 -12.36 1.54 14.00
N VAL A 234 -11.43 2.43 13.68
CA VAL A 234 -10.40 2.25 12.64
C VAL A 234 -9.01 2.37 13.28
N PRO A 235 -8.01 1.62 12.81
CA PRO A 235 -6.65 1.66 13.37
C PRO A 235 -5.94 3.01 13.24
N ASP A 236 -6.37 3.85 12.29
CA ASP A 236 -5.74 5.13 11.97
C ASP A 236 -6.44 6.29 12.67
N ASP A 237 -5.71 7.01 13.51
CA ASP A 237 -6.22 8.15 14.29
C ASP A 237 -6.57 9.38 13.44
N ARG A 238 -6.15 9.39 12.17
CA ARG A 238 -6.51 10.43 11.20
C ARG A 238 -7.92 10.25 10.65
N VAL A 239 -8.57 9.11 10.91
CA VAL A 239 -9.89 8.77 10.35
C VAL A 239 -10.93 8.73 11.46
N ASP A 240 -11.97 9.54 11.32
CA ASP A 240 -13.13 9.48 12.20
C ASP A 240 -14.04 8.30 11.80
N ALA A 241 -14.23 7.35 12.73
CA ALA A 241 -15.01 6.15 12.49
C ALA A 241 -16.51 6.43 12.25
N GLU A 242 -17.06 7.49 12.86
CA GLU A 242 -18.45 7.88 12.68
C GLU A 242 -18.66 8.52 11.30
N GLU A 243 -17.78 9.44 10.89
CA GLU A 243 -17.78 10.01 9.54
C GLU A 243 -17.65 8.92 8.47
N LEU A 244 -16.74 7.97 8.68
CA LEU A 244 -16.56 6.83 7.78
C LEU A 244 -17.83 5.97 7.67
N ARG A 245 -18.49 5.66 8.80
CA ARG A 245 -19.76 4.90 8.77
C ARG A 245 -20.85 5.65 8.01
N ASN A 246 -21.02 6.94 8.27
CA ASN A 246 -22.00 7.77 7.57
C ASN A 246 -21.75 7.76 6.06
N LEU A 247 -20.50 7.94 5.63
CA LEU A 247 -20.10 7.86 4.24
C LEU A 247 -20.43 6.49 3.60
N LEU A 248 -20.16 5.40 4.31
CA LEU A 248 -20.45 4.05 3.83
C LEU A 248 -21.95 3.78 3.70
N LEU A 249 -22.77 4.29 4.63
CA LEU A 249 -24.23 4.20 4.55
C LEU A 249 -24.77 4.93 3.31
N GLU A 250 -24.28 6.15 3.05
CA GLU A 250 -24.63 6.90 1.84
C GLU A 250 -24.22 6.14 0.57
N ALA A 251 -23.02 5.53 0.57
CA ALA A 251 -22.52 4.74 -0.54
C ALA A 251 -23.32 3.45 -0.79
N ILE A 252 -23.86 2.82 0.26
CA ILE A 252 -24.75 1.64 0.14
C ILE A 252 -26.07 2.00 -0.53
N ASP A 253 -26.60 3.18 -0.22
CA ASP A 253 -27.91 3.63 -0.68
C ASP A 253 -27.87 4.20 -2.10
N ALA A 254 -26.67 4.58 -2.54
CA ALA A 254 -26.44 5.09 -3.88
C ALA A 254 -26.37 3.99 -4.95
N ARG A 255 -26.81 4.34 -6.17
CA ARG A 255 -26.64 3.47 -7.35
C ARG A 255 -25.16 3.22 -7.69
N ASN A 256 -24.29 4.17 -7.37
CA ASN A 256 -22.84 4.04 -7.52
C ASN A 256 -22.13 4.58 -6.26
N GLY A 257 -22.03 3.74 -5.24
CA GLY A 257 -21.38 4.12 -3.97
C GLY A 257 -19.91 4.51 -4.11
N TRP A 258 -19.18 3.92 -5.06
CA TRP A 258 -17.78 4.33 -5.34
C TRP A 258 -17.68 5.81 -5.71
N LYS A 259 -18.65 6.31 -6.48
CA LYS A 259 -18.69 7.72 -6.85
C LYS A 259 -19.01 8.60 -5.64
N VAL A 260 -19.91 8.17 -4.75
CA VAL A 260 -20.20 8.89 -3.50
C VAL A 260 -18.93 8.98 -2.65
N ILE A 261 -18.26 7.85 -2.40
CA ILE A 261 -17.01 7.79 -1.64
C ILE A 261 -15.98 8.77 -2.21
N ARG A 262 -15.79 8.75 -3.54
CA ARG A 262 -14.87 9.67 -4.20
C ARG A 262 -15.29 11.13 -4.01
N ASP A 263 -16.54 11.46 -4.33
CA ASP A 263 -17.00 12.85 -4.37
C ASP A 263 -16.92 13.49 -2.97
N SER A 264 -17.26 12.74 -1.91
CA SER A 264 -17.13 13.17 -0.51
C SER A 264 -15.70 13.39 -0.02
N CYS A 265 -14.69 12.97 -0.80
CA CYS A 265 -13.27 13.13 -0.46
C CYS A 265 -12.52 14.06 -1.44
N THR A 266 -13.22 14.77 -2.32
CA THR A 266 -12.62 15.58 -3.40
C THR A 266 -12.84 17.10 -3.28
N GLU A 267 -13.46 17.58 -2.19
CA GLU A 267 -13.86 18.99 -2.02
C GLU A 267 -12.76 19.95 -1.55
#